data_AF-X0Z1J6-F1
#
_entry.id   AF-X0Z1J6-F1
#
_cell.length_a   1.000
_cell.length_b   1.000
_cell.length_c   1.000
_cell.angle_alpha   90.00
_cell.angle_beta   90.00
_cell.angle_gamma   90.00
#
_symmetry.space_group_name_H-M   'P 1'
#
loop_
_entity.id
_entity.type
_entity.pdbx_description
1 polymer ?
#
loop_
_entity_poly.entity_id
_entity_poly.type
_entity_poly.pdbx_seq_one_letter_code
_entity_poly.pdbx_strand_id
1 'polypeptide(L)'
;FGRKIYFVKGKFEREIIFRDTLNAYMLAEKGFSKSAVILAGSIIEELLRLYLECRNINPSKNNFNEYIKLCESKGILKKGISKLSDSVRHFRNIVHLKNEISPKYTISKAAAKNAVSSIFIISNDF
;
A
#
# COMPACT_ATOMS: atom_id res chain seq x y z
N PHE A 1 -0.09 -13.74 7.54
CA PHE A 1 -0.49 -12.36 7.18
C PHE A 1 -1.91 -12.10 7.67
N GLY A 2 -2.22 -10.90 8.18
CA GLY A 2 -3.60 -10.48 8.45
C GLY A 2 -4.20 -10.74 9.84
N ARG A 3 -3.43 -11.21 10.84
CA ARG A 3 -3.94 -11.35 12.23
C ARG A 3 -4.28 -10.00 12.87
N LYS A 4 -3.57 -8.93 12.50
CA LYS A 4 -3.74 -7.58 13.04
C LYS A 4 -4.65 -6.68 12.19
N ILE A 5 -5.18 -7.18 11.07
CA ILE A 5 -6.10 -6.43 10.21
C ILE A 5 -7.55 -6.67 10.69
N TYR A 6 -7.82 -6.44 11.98
CA TYR A 6 -9.14 -6.65 12.58
C TYR A 6 -10.13 -5.52 12.23
N PHE A 7 -9.61 -4.38 11.78
CA PHE A 7 -10.39 -3.22 11.35
C PHE A 7 -11.12 -3.44 10.01
N VAL A 8 -10.67 -4.41 9.20
CA VAL A 8 -11.39 -4.84 7.99
C VAL A 8 -12.45 -5.86 8.38
N LYS A 9 -13.66 -5.36 8.65
CA LYS A 9 -14.79 -6.18 9.14
C LYS A 9 -15.53 -6.91 8.02
N GLY A 10 -15.59 -6.32 6.83
CA GLY A 10 -16.31 -6.89 5.71
C GLY A 10 -15.58 -8.10 5.09
N LYS A 11 -16.33 -9.19 4.89
CA LYS A 11 -15.79 -10.44 4.32
C LYS A 11 -15.24 -10.21 2.91
N PHE A 12 -15.97 -9.44 2.10
CA PHE A 12 -15.62 -9.15 0.72
C PHE A 12 -14.32 -8.36 0.58
N GLU A 13 -14.19 -7.26 1.35
CA GLU A 13 -13.00 -6.42 1.38
C GLU A 13 -11.79 -7.21 1.85
N ARG A 14 -11.97 -8.05 2.87
CA ARG A 14 -10.92 -8.93 3.37
C ARG A 14 -10.47 -9.94 2.32
N GLU A 15 -11.40 -10.60 1.62
CA GLU A 15 -11.07 -11.54 0.54
C GLU A 15 -10.29 -10.85 -0.59
N ILE A 16 -10.70 -9.63 -0.98
CA ILE A 16 -10.01 -8.84 -1.99
C ILE A 16 -8.58 -8.48 -1.55
N ILE A 17 -8.40 -7.95 -0.33
CA ILE A 17 -7.07 -7.58 0.17
C ILE A 17 -6.12 -8.78 0.16
N PHE A 18 -6.60 -9.96 0.58
CA PHE A 18 -5.77 -11.16 0.63
C PHE A 18 -5.44 -11.68 -0.77
N ARG A 19 -6.43 -11.75 -1.66
CA ARG A 19 -6.25 -12.09 -3.08
C ARG A 19 -5.23 -11.17 -3.74
N ASP A 20 -5.38 -9.87 -3.54
CA ASP A 20 -4.54 -8.86 -4.20
C ASP A 20 -3.12 -8.86 -3.62
N THR A 21 -2.97 -9.15 -2.32
CA THR A 21 -1.65 -9.37 -1.70
C THR A 21 -0.95 -10.57 -2.33
N LEU A 22 -1.67 -11.69 -2.52
CA LEU A 22 -1.12 -12.87 -3.20
C LEU A 22 -0.75 -12.56 -4.65
N ASN A 23 -1.61 -11.85 -5.37
CA ASN A 23 -1.34 -11.45 -6.76
C ASN A 23 -0.12 -10.53 -6.85
N ALA A 24 0.02 -9.56 -5.95
CA ALA A 24 1.17 -8.65 -5.92
C ALA A 24 2.48 -9.42 -5.70
N TYR A 25 2.46 -10.40 -4.79
CA TYR A 25 3.57 -11.32 -4.57
C TYR A 25 3.91 -12.13 -5.83
N MET A 26 2.92 -12.78 -6.45
CA MET A 26 3.14 -13.58 -7.66
C MET A 26 3.69 -12.75 -8.82
N LEU A 27 3.21 -11.50 -8.97
CA LEU A 27 3.70 -10.57 -9.98
C LEU A 27 5.17 -10.20 -9.73
N ALA A 28 5.54 -9.89 -8.49
CA ALA A 28 6.94 -9.58 -8.14
C ALA A 28 7.88 -10.77 -8.36
N GLU A 29 7.45 -11.98 -8.01
CA GLU A 29 8.25 -13.19 -8.21
C GLU A 29 8.47 -13.50 -9.69
N LYS A 30 7.43 -13.36 -10.52
CA LYS A 30 7.47 -13.59 -11.97
C LYS A 30 8.12 -12.45 -12.78
N GLY A 31 8.53 -11.36 -12.13
CA GLY A 31 9.24 -10.25 -12.79
C GLY A 31 8.33 -9.16 -13.36
N PHE A 32 7.03 -9.17 -13.06
CA PHE A 32 6.09 -8.10 -13.41
C PHE A 32 6.17 -6.94 -12.42
N SER A 33 7.36 -6.31 -12.34
CA SER A 33 7.70 -5.33 -11.31
C SER A 33 6.75 -4.14 -11.23
N LYS A 34 6.36 -3.56 -12.37
CA LYS A 34 5.45 -2.40 -12.41
C LYS A 34 4.08 -2.76 -11.83
N SER A 35 3.47 -3.85 -12.32
CA SER A 35 2.17 -4.32 -11.86
C SER A 35 2.19 -4.69 -10.37
N ALA A 36 3.27 -5.31 -9.90
CA ALA A 36 3.44 -5.63 -8.49
C ALA A 36 3.46 -4.37 -7.61
N VAL A 37 4.20 -3.33 -8.00
CA VAL A 37 4.25 -2.06 -7.27
C VAL A 37 2.90 -1.34 -7.29
N ILE A 38 2.22 -1.30 -8.43
CA ILE A 38 0.90 -0.66 -8.54
C ILE A 38 -0.09 -1.33 -7.58
N LEU A 39 -0.14 -2.66 -7.61
CA LEU A 39 -1.05 -3.42 -6.76
C LEU A 39 -0.69 -3.29 -5.28
N ALA A 40 0.59 -3.39 -4.93
CA ALA A 40 1.05 -3.20 -3.55
C ALA A 40 0.70 -1.82 -3.00
N GLY A 41 0.92 -0.76 -3.80
CA GLY A 41 0.55 0.59 -3.41
C GLY A 41 -0.95 0.78 -3.22
N SER A 42 -1.78 0.19 -4.09
CA SER A 42 -3.25 0.23 -3.93
C SER A 42 -3.72 -0.50 -2.68
N ILE A 43 -3.13 -1.65 -2.33
CA ILE A 43 -3.46 -2.39 -1.10
C ILE A 43 -3.11 -1.56 0.13
N ILE A 44 -1.93 -0.94 0.16
CA ILE A 44 -1.50 -0.11 1.29
C ILE A 44 -2.41 1.11 1.43
N GLU A 45 -2.73 1.81 0.33
CA GLU A 45 -3.66 2.93 0.33
C GLU A 45 -5.00 2.53 0.97
N GLU A 46 -5.54 1.38 0.57
CA GLU A 46 -6.82 0.89 1.03
C GLU A 46 -6.80 0.45 2.51
N LEU A 47 -5.71 -0.18 2.96
CA LEU A 47 -5.52 -0.51 4.37
C LEU A 47 -5.52 0.74 5.25
N LEU A 48 -4.85 1.81 4.82
CA LEU A 48 -4.86 3.08 5.56
C LEU A 48 -6.25 3.71 5.56
N ARG A 49 -6.95 3.71 4.42
CA ARG A 49 -8.32 4.23 4.30
C ARG A 49 -9.28 3.51 5.25
N LEU A 50 -9.28 2.17 5.22
CA LEU A 50 -10.13 1.32 6.06
C LEU A 50 -9.79 1.47 7.55
N TYR A 51 -8.51 1.66 7.89
CA TYR A 51 -8.12 1.91 9.27
C TYR A 51 -8.69 3.25 9.78
N LEU A 52 -8.55 4.32 8.99
CA LEU A 52 -9.09 5.64 9.33
C LEU A 52 -10.61 5.60 9.47
N GLU A 53 -11.30 4.92 8.55
CA GLU A 53 -12.74 4.70 8.60
C GLU A 53 -13.16 3.96 9.88
N CYS A 54 -12.46 2.87 10.24
CA CYS A 54 -12.73 2.14 11.49
C CYS A 54 -12.53 2.99 12.76
N ARG A 55 -11.70 4.04 12.69
CA ARG A 55 -11.46 4.98 13.78
C ARG A 55 -12.35 6.24 13.71
N ASN A 56 -13.26 6.33 12.74
CA ASN A 56 -14.07 7.52 12.44
C ASN A 56 -13.21 8.78 12.24
N ILE A 57 -12.05 8.64 11.62
CA ILE A 57 -11.14 9.75 11.32
C ILE A 57 -11.31 10.12 9.85
N ASN A 58 -11.79 11.33 9.60
CA ASN A 58 -12.02 11.82 8.24
C ASN A 58 -10.79 12.58 7.71
N PRO A 59 -10.21 12.15 6.58
CA PRO A 59 -9.14 12.86 5.93
C PRO A 59 -9.65 14.10 5.20
N SER A 60 -8.82 15.15 5.10
CA SER A 60 -9.19 16.37 4.38
C SER A 60 -9.36 16.12 2.87
N LYS A 61 -8.68 15.10 2.35
CA LYS A 61 -8.71 14.66 0.95
C LYS A 61 -8.67 13.14 0.88
N ASN A 62 -9.46 12.56 -0.02
CA ASN A 62 -9.48 11.11 -0.24
C ASN A 62 -8.35 10.68 -1.18
N ASN A 63 -7.12 10.62 -0.68
CA ASN A 63 -5.97 10.11 -1.42
C ASN A 63 -4.87 9.53 -0.51
N PHE A 64 -4.04 8.67 -1.09
CA PHE A 64 -2.94 8.00 -0.41
C PHE A 64 -2.04 8.92 0.43
N ASN A 65 -1.63 10.08 -0.11
CA ASN A 65 -0.73 10.99 0.62
C ASN A 65 -1.38 11.54 1.90
N GLU A 66 -2.66 11.88 1.82
CA GLU A 66 -3.40 12.35 2.99
C GLU A 66 -3.58 11.25 4.04
N TYR A 67 -3.85 10.01 3.60
CA TYR A 67 -3.99 8.88 4.51
C TYR A 67 -2.70 8.62 5.30
N ILE A 68 -1.53 8.69 4.64
CA ILE A 68 -0.22 8.54 5.30
C ILE A 68 0.00 9.65 6.33
N LYS A 69 -0.18 10.91 5.94
CA LYS A 69 0.03 12.07 6.82
C LYS A 69 -0.87 12.02 8.05
N LEU A 70 -2.13 11.63 7.86
CA LEU A 70 -3.09 11.56 8.95
C LEU A 70 -2.77 10.42 9.91
N CYS A 71 -2.39 9.25 9.39
CA CYS A 71 -1.97 8.14 10.22
C CYS A 71 -0.68 8.45 11.00
N GLU A 72 0.29 9.17 10.39
CA GLU A 72 1.51 9.59 11.09
C GLU A 72 1.21 10.61 12.20
N SER A 73 0.45 11.66 11.89
CA SER A 73 0.14 12.74 12.86
C SER A 73 -0.70 12.27 14.04
N LYS A 74 -1.51 11.22 13.87
CA LYS A 74 -2.30 10.58 14.93
C LYS A 74 -1.52 9.50 15.70
N GLY A 75 -0.25 9.26 15.36
CA GLY A 75 0.58 8.22 15.98
C GLY A 75 0.12 6.80 15.67
N ILE A 76 -0.72 6.61 14.64
CA ILE A 76 -1.19 5.30 14.17
C ILE A 76 -0.04 4.56 13.49
N LEU A 77 0.69 5.25 12.62
CA LEU A 77 1.91 4.73 12.02
C LEU A 77 3.12 5.33 12.70
N LYS A 78 4.08 4.47 13.04
CA LYS A 78 5.42 4.95 13.39
C LYS A 78 6.04 5.67 12.20
N LYS A 79 6.86 6.70 12.46
CA LYS A 79 7.58 7.48 11.45
C LYS A 79 8.27 6.63 10.36
N GLY A 80 8.87 5.49 10.74
CA GLY A 80 9.49 4.56 9.79
C GLY A 80 8.48 3.93 8.83
N ILE A 81 7.30 3.55 9.32
CA ILE A 81 6.24 2.94 8.52
C ILE A 81 5.54 3.98 7.64
N SER A 82 5.40 5.22 8.11
CA SER A 82 4.93 6.34 7.30
C SER A 82 5.86 6.59 6.11
N LYS A 83 7.18 6.64 6.34
CA LYS A 83 8.18 6.78 5.27
C LYS A 83 8.16 5.60 4.30
N LEU A 84 7.97 4.38 4.80
CA LEU A 84 7.86 3.19 3.95
C LEU A 84 6.62 3.27 3.04
N SER A 85 5.48 3.67 3.61
CA SER A 85 4.22 3.87 2.86
C SER A 85 4.39 4.96 1.80
N ASP A 86 5.05 6.07 2.15
CA ASP A 86 5.32 7.17 1.22
C ASP A 86 6.26 6.76 0.07
N SER A 87 7.27 5.94 0.36
CA SER A 87 8.15 5.37 -0.66
C SER A 87 7.37 4.51 -1.66
N VAL A 88 6.49 3.62 -1.18
CA VAL A 88 5.66 2.80 -2.08
C VAL A 88 4.69 3.66 -2.88
N ARG A 89 4.08 4.68 -2.26
CA ARG A 89 3.23 5.67 -2.94
C ARG A 89 4.00 6.35 -4.09
N HIS A 90 5.24 6.76 -3.85
CA HIS A 90 6.07 7.42 -4.85
C HIS A 90 6.35 6.49 -6.03
N PHE A 91 6.78 5.25 -5.77
CA PHE A 91 7.01 4.26 -6.83
C PHE A 91 5.73 3.95 -7.62
N ARG A 92 4.60 3.71 -6.94
CA ARG A 92 3.30 3.51 -7.58
C ARG A 92 2.95 4.67 -8.51
N ASN A 93 3.10 5.90 -8.03
CA ASN A 93 2.69 7.09 -8.77
C ASN A 93 3.53 7.32 -10.03
N ILE A 94 4.83 6.98 -10.01
CA ILE A 94 5.73 7.13 -11.16
C ILE A 94 5.38 6.15 -12.28
N VAL A 95 4.97 4.92 -11.94
CA VAL A 95 4.63 3.88 -12.93
C VAL A 95 3.14 3.80 -13.23
N HIS A 96 2.33 4.65 -12.62
CA HIS A 96 0.91 4.73 -12.93
C HIS A 96 0.72 5.37 -14.30
N LEU A 97 -0.13 4.77 -15.15
CA LEU A 97 -0.31 5.12 -16.56
C LEU A 97 -0.36 6.64 -16.84
N LYS A 98 -1.17 7.38 -16.06
CA LYS A 98 -1.34 8.85 -16.20
C LYS A 98 -0.04 9.65 -16.03
N ASN A 99 0.92 9.13 -15.27
CA ASN A 99 2.16 9.81 -14.89
C ASN A 99 3.39 9.07 -15.42
N GLU A 100 3.23 8.09 -16.31
CA GLU A 100 4.37 7.34 -16.84
C GLU A 100 5.17 8.25 -17.79
N ILE A 101 6.18 8.92 -17.23
CA ILE A 101 6.93 9.99 -17.92
C ILE A 101 7.79 9.44 -19.06
N SER A 102 8.29 8.19 -18.95
CA SER A 102 8.99 7.51 -20.04
C SER A 102 9.25 6.02 -19.73
N PRO A 103 9.59 5.19 -20.74
CA PRO A 103 10.09 3.83 -20.55
C PRO A 103 11.34 3.72 -19.67
N LYS A 104 12.08 4.83 -19.42
CA LYS A 104 13.31 4.84 -18.61
C LYS A 104 13.06 4.60 -17.13
N TYR A 105 11.86 4.86 -16.61
CA TYR A 105 11.51 4.53 -15.23
C TYR A 105 11.16 3.04 -15.11
N THR A 106 12.21 2.22 -15.09
CA THR A 106 12.11 0.79 -14.82
C THR A 106 12.16 0.55 -13.31
N ILE A 107 11.24 -0.27 -12.81
CA ILE A 107 11.25 -0.73 -11.42
C ILE A 107 12.04 -2.03 -11.37
N SER A 108 13.10 -2.04 -10.56
CA SER A 108 13.89 -3.26 -10.36
C SER A 108 13.06 -4.34 -9.66
N LYS A 109 13.39 -5.61 -9.90
CA LYS A 109 12.75 -6.74 -9.20
C LYS A 109 12.86 -6.60 -7.68
N ALA A 110 13.99 -6.09 -7.19
CA ALA A 110 14.21 -5.82 -5.77
C ALA A 110 13.25 -4.75 -5.22
N ALA A 111 13.07 -3.63 -5.95
CA ALA A 111 12.12 -2.59 -5.55
C ALA A 111 10.68 -3.11 -5.52
N ALA A 112 10.28 -3.92 -6.50
CA ALA A 112 8.96 -4.54 -6.51
C ALA A 112 8.74 -5.50 -5.34
N LYS A 113 9.72 -6.38 -5.05
CA LYS A 113 9.65 -7.27 -3.88
C LYS A 113 9.58 -6.48 -2.57
N ASN A 114 10.33 -5.38 -2.45
CA ASN A 114 10.28 -4.51 -1.29
C ASN A 114 8.91 -3.85 -1.13
N ALA A 115 8.30 -3.35 -2.21
CA ALA A 115 6.95 -2.78 -2.17
C ALA A 115 5.91 -3.80 -1.70
N VAL A 116 6.01 -5.05 -2.17
CA VAL A 116 5.15 -6.15 -1.70
C VAL A 116 5.42 -6.48 -0.23
N SER A 117 6.68 -6.57 0.19
CA SER A 117 7.05 -6.78 1.60
C SER A 117 6.48 -5.70 2.52
N SER A 118 6.41 -4.45 2.06
CA SER A 118 5.82 -3.33 2.82
C SER A 118 4.37 -3.58 3.20
N ILE A 119 3.59 -4.31 2.38
CA ILE A 119 2.21 -4.69 2.72
C ILE A 119 2.19 -5.42 4.06
N PHE A 120 3.10 -6.39 4.26
CA PHE A 120 3.19 -7.19 5.47
C PHE A 120 3.68 -6.37 6.66
N ILE A 121 4.67 -5.51 6.45
CA ILE A 121 5.24 -4.66 7.51
C ILE A 121 4.15 -3.70 8.02
N ILE A 122 3.50 -2.97 7.12
CA ILE A 122 2.46 -1.99 7.45
C ILE A 122 1.26 -2.67 8.10
N SER A 123 0.82 -3.80 7.54
CA SER A 123 -0.31 -4.57 8.10
C SER A 123 -0.08 -5.07 9.53
N ASN A 124 1.17 -5.20 9.97
CA ASN A 124 1.53 -5.65 11.31
C ASN A 124 1.75 -4.50 12.32
N ASP A 125 1.83 -3.25 11.85
CA ASP A 125 2.01 -2.07 12.70
C ASP A 125 0.69 -1.43 13.13
N PHE A 126 -0.44 -1.80 12.49
CA PHE A 126 -1.79 -1.46 12.95
C PHE A 126 -2.16 -2.11 14.29
#